data_AF-A0A965MR32-F1
#
_entry.id   AF-A0A965MR32-F1
#
_cell.length_a   1.000
_cell.length_b   1.000
_cell.length_c   1.000
_cell.angle_alpha   90.00
_cell.angle_beta   90.00
_cell.angle_gamma   90.00
#
_symmetry.space_group_name_H-M   'P 1'
#
loop_
_entity.id
_entity.type
_entity.pdbx_description
1 polymer ?
#
loop_
_entity_poly.entity_id
_entity_poly.type
_entity_poly.pdbx_seq_one_letter_code
_entity_poly.pdbx_strand_id
1 'polypeptide(L)'
;MSYIASTVEELDTVYNLLREKFPERQIRVVRDNRVYKLRVTNDPFTFDPEVPVNVDIQVVYGDTDSIMVKFSYNRKDYKRNRIDTFRLATLCGDTLTKDIFARPPIEMEFEKVFQPFILLTKKRYIANTYCNPRDPFELKGLDAKGIALTRRDYAPIVKKCYREIIQAIMTDSSEAIRNAISVYESYVQRIHTYNVDLSDLVVSAQIGKDYACNKCKRKTEWIIRCSKCKEYNYQLEKTCPKCRTEFSCLHSFSLAHINLAQRMLQRKDSVSVGDRIQYIFVESEHNGAQKNELAEDPGYAMDTQKHFNRLCYLEQVAKPILGFFKIVLRESETDIDFLIKITNDKIVEYGGKRLRPSDFKDEI
;
A
#
# COMPACT_ATOMS: atom_id res chain seq x y z
N MET A 1 26.32 30.30 -34.09
CA MET A 1 27.44 29.37 -33.80
C MET A 1 26.99 27.95 -34.09
N SER A 2 27.90 27.07 -34.55
CA SER A 2 27.61 25.66 -34.83
C SER A 2 28.54 24.75 -34.04
N TYR A 3 27.98 23.73 -33.40
CA TYR A 3 28.68 22.73 -32.60
C TYR A 3 28.33 21.34 -33.11
N ILE A 4 29.22 20.38 -32.87
CA ILE A 4 29.06 19.00 -33.29
C ILE A 4 29.18 18.12 -32.04
N ALA A 5 28.25 17.18 -31.87
CA ALA A 5 28.30 16.14 -30.87
C ALA A 5 28.23 14.77 -31.56
N SER A 6 29.05 13.83 -31.10
CA SER A 6 29.19 12.50 -31.70
C SER A 6 28.31 11.48 -30.99
N THR A 7 28.05 11.69 -29.70
CA THR A 7 27.16 10.88 -28.86
C THR A 7 25.98 11.72 -28.37
N VAL A 8 24.96 11.04 -27.83
CA VAL A 8 23.78 11.72 -27.27
C VAL A 8 24.11 12.39 -25.92
N GLU A 9 25.04 11.83 -25.16
CA GLU A 9 25.55 12.42 -23.90
C GLU A 9 26.34 13.72 -24.15
N GLU A 10 27.17 13.73 -25.20
CA GLU A 10 27.85 14.95 -25.65
C GLU A 10 26.84 15.99 -26.15
N LEU A 11 25.80 15.53 -26.86
CA LEU A 11 24.73 16.40 -27.35
C LEU A 11 24.00 17.08 -26.19
N ASP A 12 23.59 16.34 -25.16
CA ASP A 12 22.91 16.88 -23.98
C ASP A 12 23.83 17.85 -23.23
N THR A 13 25.10 17.50 -23.04
CA THR A 13 26.09 18.36 -22.37
C THR A 13 26.27 19.68 -23.11
N VAL A 14 26.52 19.62 -24.42
CA VAL A 14 26.71 20.81 -25.26
C VAL A 14 25.41 21.61 -25.35
N TYR A 15 24.25 20.96 -25.43
CA TYR A 15 22.96 21.63 -25.44
C TYR A 15 22.72 22.43 -24.15
N ASN A 16 22.95 21.82 -22.99
CA ASN A 16 22.78 22.48 -21.68
C ASN A 16 23.70 23.70 -21.53
N LEU A 17 24.98 23.57 -21.89
CA LEU A 17 25.94 24.69 -21.87
C LEU A 17 25.50 25.83 -22.81
N LEU A 18 24.95 25.51 -23.98
CA LEU A 18 24.45 26.52 -24.92
C LEU A 18 23.16 27.17 -24.44
N ARG A 19 22.28 26.41 -23.77
CA ARG A 19 21.03 26.91 -23.20
C ARG A 19 21.29 27.87 -22.04
N GLU A 20 22.27 27.56 -21.17
CA GLU A 20 22.73 28.46 -20.11
C GLU A 20 23.32 29.76 -20.69
N LYS A 21 24.12 29.65 -21.74
CA LYS A 21 24.80 30.80 -22.35
C LYS A 21 23.87 31.67 -23.21
N PHE A 22 22.83 31.09 -23.81
CA PHE A 22 21.91 31.77 -24.72
C PHE A 22 20.45 31.41 -24.41
N PRO A 23 19.90 31.86 -23.26
CA PRO A 23 18.57 31.45 -22.80
C PRO A 23 17.45 31.87 -23.75
N GLU A 24 17.56 33.06 -24.34
CA GLU A 24 16.51 33.66 -25.19
C GLU A 24 16.58 33.24 -26.68
N ARG A 25 17.56 32.43 -27.08
CA ARG A 25 17.78 32.07 -28.49
C ARG A 25 17.36 30.65 -28.80
N GLN A 26 16.81 30.43 -29.99
CA GLN A 26 16.47 29.09 -30.46
C GLN A 26 17.74 28.31 -30.83
N ILE A 27 17.86 27.10 -30.30
CA ILE A 27 18.91 26.14 -30.65
C ILE A 27 18.26 25.09 -31.56
N ARG A 28 18.79 24.92 -32.78
CA ARG A 28 18.33 23.87 -33.71
C ARG A 28 19.31 22.71 -33.65
N VAL A 29 18.81 21.50 -33.48
CA VAL A 29 19.59 20.26 -33.52
C VAL A 29 19.22 19.52 -34.79
N VAL A 30 20.21 19.21 -35.62
CA VAL A 30 20.02 18.43 -36.86
C VAL A 30 20.91 17.20 -36.78
N ARG A 31 20.34 16.01 -36.96
CA ARG A 31 21.12 14.77 -37.09
C ARG A 31 21.57 14.62 -38.53
N ASP A 32 22.87 14.52 -38.75
CA ASP A 32 23.46 14.28 -40.06
C ASP A 32 24.37 13.04 -39.94
N ASN A 33 23.94 11.93 -40.57
CA ASN A 33 24.54 10.61 -40.43
C ASN A 33 24.67 10.14 -38.95
N ARG A 34 25.91 10.13 -38.42
CA ARG A 34 26.28 9.69 -37.06
C ARG A 34 26.57 10.83 -36.09
N VAL A 35 26.41 12.08 -36.51
CA VAL A 35 26.73 13.26 -35.68
C VAL A 35 25.54 14.20 -35.55
N TYR A 36 25.45 14.86 -34.41
CA TYR A 36 24.47 15.88 -34.10
C TYR A 36 25.08 17.26 -34.31
N LYS A 37 24.47 18.07 -35.15
CA LYS A 37 24.87 19.46 -35.39
C LYS A 37 23.93 20.38 -34.62
N LEU A 38 24.44 21.08 -33.61
CA LEU A 38 23.71 22.10 -32.87
C LEU A 38 24.01 23.47 -33.46
N ARG A 39 22.97 24.25 -33.79
CA ARG A 39 23.12 25.62 -34.27
C ARG A 39 22.32 26.58 -33.41
N VAL A 40 23.02 27.52 -32.76
CA VAL A 40 22.38 28.66 -32.11
C VAL A 40 21.97 29.65 -33.20
N THR A 41 20.67 29.92 -33.28
CA THR A 41 20.08 30.87 -34.22
C THR A 41 19.88 32.23 -33.56
N ASN A 42 19.51 33.25 -34.34
CA ASN A 42 19.11 34.56 -33.81
C ASN A 42 17.60 34.65 -33.57
N ASP A 43 16.87 33.58 -33.87
CA ASP A 43 15.42 33.50 -33.64
C ASP A 43 15.17 33.46 -32.13
N PRO A 44 14.10 34.11 -31.62
CA PRO A 44 13.71 33.99 -30.22
C PRO A 44 13.41 32.53 -29.88
N PHE A 45 13.67 32.14 -28.64
CA PHE A 45 13.34 30.81 -28.14
C PHE A 45 11.84 30.54 -28.29
N THR A 46 11.51 29.41 -28.91
CA THR A 46 10.12 28.96 -29.09
C THR A 46 9.88 27.67 -28.33
N PHE A 47 10.67 26.63 -28.59
CA PHE A 47 10.59 25.32 -27.94
C PHE A 47 11.93 24.59 -28.03
N ASP A 48 12.21 23.65 -27.13
CA ASP A 48 13.40 22.81 -27.24
C ASP A 48 13.27 21.86 -28.46
N PRO A 49 14.31 21.70 -29.30
CA PRO A 49 14.25 20.84 -30.47
C PRO A 49 13.91 19.40 -30.06
N GLU A 50 13.25 18.65 -30.96
CA GLU A 50 13.07 17.21 -30.81
C GLU A 50 14.43 16.52 -30.96
N VAL A 51 15.21 16.53 -29.88
CA VAL A 51 16.40 15.71 -29.72
C VAL A 51 15.93 14.25 -29.85
N PRO A 52 16.65 13.38 -30.59
CA PRO A 52 16.34 11.95 -30.56
C PRO A 52 16.31 11.53 -29.12
N VAL A 53 15.17 10.96 -28.72
CA VAL A 53 14.90 10.63 -27.34
C VAL A 53 16.03 9.70 -26.87
N ASN A 54 16.94 10.20 -26.02
CA ASN A 54 17.78 9.32 -25.25
C ASN A 54 16.84 8.69 -24.24
N VAL A 55 16.34 7.51 -24.58
CA VAL A 55 15.53 6.73 -23.66
C VAL A 55 16.52 5.89 -22.87
N ASP A 56 16.83 6.33 -21.66
CA ASP A 56 17.42 5.42 -20.69
C ASP A 56 16.31 4.47 -20.20
N ILE A 57 16.47 3.19 -20.54
CA ILE A 57 15.51 2.12 -20.29
C ILE A 57 16.05 1.28 -19.15
N GLN A 58 15.35 1.27 -18.02
CA GLN A 58 15.75 0.50 -16.85
C GLN A 58 14.62 -0.41 -16.39
N VAL A 59 14.93 -1.69 -16.16
CA VAL A 59 13.99 -2.61 -15.50
C VAL A 59 13.95 -2.26 -14.02
N VAL A 60 12.81 -1.79 -13.53
CA VAL A 60 12.64 -1.33 -12.13
C VAL A 60 11.97 -2.38 -11.25
N TYR A 61 11.23 -3.31 -11.85
CA TYR A 61 10.56 -4.38 -11.13
C TYR A 61 10.23 -5.54 -12.07
N GLY A 62 10.08 -6.74 -11.51
CA GLY A 62 9.54 -7.88 -12.23
C GLY A 62 8.98 -8.91 -11.26
N ASP A 63 7.94 -9.62 -11.69
CA ASP A 63 7.29 -10.67 -10.89
C ASP A 63 6.83 -11.80 -11.82
N THR A 64 7.60 -12.89 -11.82
CA THR A 64 7.35 -14.16 -12.52
C THR A 64 7.21 -14.04 -14.05
N ASP A 65 6.15 -13.42 -14.52
CA ASP A 65 5.72 -13.29 -15.91
C ASP A 65 5.56 -11.83 -16.37
N SER A 66 5.88 -10.86 -15.50
CA SER A 66 5.79 -9.43 -15.81
C SER A 66 7.10 -8.70 -15.54
N ILE A 67 7.43 -7.73 -16.40
CA ILE A 67 8.53 -6.78 -16.21
C ILE A 67 7.99 -5.35 -16.24
N MET A 68 8.48 -4.50 -15.35
CA MET A 68 8.18 -3.07 -15.32
C MET A 68 9.42 -2.31 -15.73
N VAL A 69 9.27 -1.47 -16.75
CA VAL A 69 10.36 -0.77 -17.40
C VAL A 69 10.13 0.73 -17.25
N LYS A 70 11.13 1.43 -16.72
CA LYS A 70 11.16 2.89 -16.62
C LYS A 70 11.78 3.46 -17.90
N PHE A 71 11.01 4.30 -18.58
CA PHE A 71 11.45 5.10 -19.70
C PHE A 71 11.81 6.50 -19.20
N SER A 72 13.10 6.83 -19.16
CA SER A 72 13.59 8.15 -18.78
C SER A 72 13.70 9.04 -20.02
N TYR A 73 12.97 10.16 -20.04
CA TYR A 73 12.98 11.11 -21.15
C TYR A 73 13.76 12.36 -20.75
N ASN A 74 14.51 12.94 -21.69
CA ASN A 74 15.23 14.21 -21.52
C ASN A 74 14.33 15.46 -21.55
N ARG A 75 13.02 15.31 -21.31
CA ARG A 75 12.03 16.40 -21.30
C ARG A 75 11.06 16.25 -20.14
N LYS A 76 10.62 17.40 -19.60
CA LYS A 76 9.65 17.50 -18.50
C LYS A 76 8.19 17.58 -18.97
N ASP A 77 7.90 17.04 -20.16
CA ASP A 77 6.52 16.93 -20.68
C ASP A 77 5.98 15.52 -20.43
N TYR A 78 5.32 15.36 -19.29
CA TYR A 78 4.71 14.11 -18.85
C TYR A 78 3.64 13.56 -19.80
N LYS A 79 2.93 14.42 -20.52
CA LYS A 79 1.87 14.01 -21.46
C LYS A 79 2.50 13.41 -22.71
N ARG A 80 3.47 14.11 -23.29
CA ARG A 80 4.22 13.64 -24.45
C ARG A 80 5.05 12.39 -24.14
N ASN A 81 5.66 12.33 -22.96
CA ASN A 81 6.37 11.14 -22.45
C ASN A 81 5.48 9.91 -22.44
N ARG A 82 4.21 10.05 -22.03
CA ARG A 82 3.30 8.91 -22.01
C ARG A 82 2.96 8.41 -23.41
N ILE A 83 2.66 9.30 -24.36
CA ILE A 83 2.37 8.94 -25.76
C ILE A 83 3.54 8.13 -26.35
N ASP A 84 4.75 8.64 -26.18
CA ASP A 84 5.95 7.94 -26.68
C ASP A 84 6.18 6.62 -25.94
N THR A 85 5.86 6.54 -24.65
CA THR A 85 5.99 5.30 -23.85
C THR A 85 5.07 4.21 -24.39
N PHE A 86 3.82 4.52 -24.73
CA PHE A 86 2.91 3.55 -25.35
C PHE A 86 3.51 2.97 -26.64
N ARG A 87 3.98 3.85 -27.53
CA ARG A 87 4.56 3.43 -28.81
C ARG A 87 5.82 2.59 -28.64
N LEU A 88 6.75 3.05 -27.80
CA LEU A 88 8.02 2.38 -27.58
C LEU A 88 7.85 1.04 -26.87
N ALA A 89 6.96 0.96 -25.87
CA ALA A 89 6.72 -0.27 -25.13
C ALA A 89 6.09 -1.37 -26.00
N THR A 90 5.16 -1.02 -26.91
CA THR A 90 4.64 -1.96 -27.91
C THR A 90 5.74 -2.50 -28.80
N LEU A 91 6.61 -1.61 -29.31
CA LEU A 91 7.75 -2.02 -30.15
C LEU A 91 8.71 -2.94 -29.37
N CYS A 92 8.98 -2.66 -28.09
CA CYS A 92 9.80 -3.52 -27.24
C CYS A 92 9.18 -4.91 -27.10
N GLY A 93 7.87 -5.03 -26.83
CA GLY A 93 7.19 -6.32 -26.73
C GLY A 93 7.28 -7.14 -28.02
N ASP A 94 6.98 -6.53 -29.17
CA ASP A 94 7.07 -7.16 -30.49
C ASP A 94 8.49 -7.61 -30.83
N THR A 95 9.49 -6.78 -30.54
CA THR A 95 10.91 -7.06 -30.81
C THR A 95 11.42 -8.18 -29.92
N LEU A 96 11.08 -8.16 -28.61
CA LEU A 96 11.44 -9.24 -27.69
C LEU A 96 10.81 -10.58 -28.10
N THR A 97 9.55 -10.55 -28.54
CA THR A 97 8.85 -11.74 -29.06
C THR A 97 9.55 -12.32 -30.28
N LYS A 98 9.91 -11.47 -31.25
CA LYS A 98 10.52 -11.90 -32.51
C LYS A 98 11.98 -12.33 -32.35
N ASP A 99 12.78 -11.55 -31.64
CA ASP A 99 14.24 -11.68 -31.65
C ASP A 99 14.75 -12.57 -30.51
N ILE A 100 14.08 -12.55 -29.35
CA ILE A 100 14.51 -13.31 -28.17
C ILE A 100 13.73 -14.61 -28.02
N PHE A 101 12.40 -14.55 -28.02
CA PHE A 101 11.59 -15.75 -27.82
C PHE A 101 11.53 -16.62 -29.07
N ALA A 102 11.27 -16.02 -30.25
CA ALA A 102 11.29 -16.64 -31.58
C ALA A 102 10.59 -18.03 -31.69
N ARG A 103 9.66 -18.32 -30.77
CA ARG A 103 9.08 -19.65 -30.57
C ARG A 103 7.59 -19.53 -30.25
N PRO A 104 6.70 -19.77 -31.23
CA PRO A 104 5.27 -19.86 -30.97
C PRO A 104 4.95 -20.97 -29.95
N PRO A 105 3.99 -20.79 -29.03
CA PRO A 105 3.07 -19.65 -28.88
C PRO A 105 3.52 -18.60 -27.84
N ILE A 106 4.83 -18.48 -27.56
CA ILE A 106 5.33 -17.55 -26.55
C ILE A 106 5.35 -16.13 -27.12
N GLU A 107 4.67 -15.20 -26.44
CA GLU A 107 4.56 -13.79 -26.82
C GLU A 107 4.69 -12.89 -25.58
N MET A 108 5.34 -11.74 -25.77
CA MET A 108 5.44 -10.66 -24.79
C MET A 108 4.60 -9.49 -25.28
N GLU A 109 3.49 -9.23 -24.61
CA GLU A 109 2.58 -8.14 -24.95
C GLU A 109 2.77 -6.91 -24.05
N PHE A 110 2.55 -5.73 -24.62
CA PHE A 110 2.42 -4.51 -23.84
C PHE A 110 1.03 -4.46 -23.19
N GLU A 111 0.98 -4.33 -21.86
CA GLU A 111 -0.30 -4.30 -21.12
C GLU A 111 -0.77 -2.87 -20.79
N LYS A 112 0.10 -2.04 -20.18
CA LYS A 112 -0.28 -0.74 -19.60
C LYS A 112 0.91 0.16 -19.28
N VAL A 113 0.66 1.47 -19.21
CA VAL A 113 1.58 2.49 -18.67
C VAL A 113 1.13 2.91 -17.28
N PHE A 114 2.09 3.02 -16.35
CA PHE A 114 1.88 3.55 -15.01
C PHE A 114 2.43 4.97 -14.87
N GLN A 115 1.61 5.93 -14.42
CA GLN A 115 2.07 7.30 -14.17
C GLN A 115 1.15 8.14 -13.24
N PRO A 116 1.60 8.53 -12.03
CA PRO A 116 2.86 8.15 -11.39
C PRO A 116 2.83 6.69 -10.89
N PHE A 117 4.01 6.13 -10.62
CA PHE A 117 4.22 4.76 -10.13
C PHE A 117 5.01 4.80 -8.81
N ILE A 118 4.44 4.24 -7.74
CA ILE A 118 5.07 4.14 -6.43
C ILE A 118 5.25 2.67 -6.09
N LEU A 119 6.51 2.22 -6.05
CA LEU A 119 6.88 0.87 -5.62
C LEU A 119 7.26 0.89 -4.14
N LEU A 120 6.58 0.07 -3.34
CA LEU A 120 6.89 -0.04 -1.91
C LEU A 120 7.85 -1.20 -1.64
N THR A 121 7.41 -2.41 -1.98
CA THR A 121 8.18 -3.66 -1.83
C THR A 121 7.72 -4.66 -2.87
N LYS A 122 8.34 -5.85 -2.93
CA LYS A 122 7.86 -6.96 -3.77
C LYS A 122 6.36 -7.20 -3.55
N LYS A 123 5.61 -7.25 -4.65
CA LYS A 123 4.15 -7.41 -4.69
C LYS A 123 3.35 -6.27 -4.04
N ARG A 124 3.98 -5.11 -3.81
CA ARG A 124 3.34 -3.93 -3.20
C ARG A 124 3.66 -2.66 -3.96
N TYR A 125 2.71 -2.18 -4.75
CA TYR A 125 2.84 -0.96 -5.53
C TYR A 125 1.50 -0.27 -5.72
N ILE A 126 1.56 1.01 -6.07
CA ILE A 126 0.41 1.88 -6.32
C ILE A 126 0.71 2.71 -7.56
N ALA A 127 -0.22 2.75 -8.51
CA ALA A 127 -0.05 3.57 -9.69
C ALA A 127 -1.35 3.94 -10.39
N ASN A 128 -1.36 5.12 -10.97
CA ASN A 128 -2.39 5.48 -11.94
C ASN A 128 -2.10 4.75 -13.25
N THR A 129 -3.12 4.08 -13.78
CA THR A 129 -3.00 3.16 -14.92
C THR A 129 -3.64 3.73 -16.17
N TYR A 130 -2.93 3.61 -17.29
CA TYR A 130 -3.39 3.96 -18.63
C TYR A 130 -3.18 2.74 -19.53
N CYS A 131 -4.22 2.35 -20.26
CA CYS A 131 -4.18 1.14 -21.10
C CYS A 131 -4.47 1.40 -22.57
N ASN A 132 -5.04 2.55 -22.93
CA ASN A 132 -5.52 2.81 -24.27
C ASN A 132 -4.44 3.51 -25.10
N PRO A 133 -3.84 2.87 -26.12
CA PRO A 133 -2.84 3.53 -26.96
C PRO A 133 -3.44 4.61 -27.86
N ARG A 134 -4.75 4.55 -28.16
CA ARG A 134 -5.46 5.54 -28.98
C ARG A 134 -5.84 6.78 -28.17
N ASP A 135 -6.11 6.60 -26.89
CA ASP A 135 -6.27 7.68 -25.93
C ASP A 135 -5.35 7.49 -24.71
N PRO A 136 -4.06 7.89 -24.82
CA PRO A 136 -3.10 7.78 -23.73
C PRO A 136 -3.45 8.58 -22.46
N PHE A 137 -4.45 9.46 -22.52
CA PHE A 137 -4.86 10.31 -21.41
C PHE A 137 -6.02 9.74 -20.60
N GLU A 138 -6.69 8.72 -21.13
CA GLU A 138 -7.78 8.02 -20.45
C GLU A 138 -7.26 7.29 -19.20
N LEU A 139 -7.54 7.85 -18.03
CA LEU A 139 -7.24 7.22 -16.75
C LEU A 139 -8.17 6.02 -16.54
N LYS A 140 -7.63 4.80 -16.63
CA LYS A 140 -8.39 3.57 -16.32
C LYS A 140 -8.72 3.46 -14.84
N GLY A 141 -7.81 3.95 -13.98
CA GLY A 141 -7.99 3.97 -12.53
C GLY A 141 -6.67 3.79 -11.78
N LEU A 142 -6.80 3.66 -10.46
CA LEU A 142 -5.70 3.40 -9.54
C LEU A 142 -5.48 1.88 -9.37
N ASP A 143 -4.34 1.37 -9.83
CA ASP A 143 -3.94 -0.01 -9.56
C ASP A 143 -3.12 -0.06 -8.26
N ALA A 144 -3.61 -0.83 -7.30
CA ALA A 144 -3.04 -0.96 -5.97
C ALA A 144 -2.87 -2.45 -5.65
N LYS A 145 -1.63 -2.94 -5.57
CA LYS A 145 -1.37 -4.35 -5.24
C LYS A 145 -0.77 -4.50 -3.86
N GLY A 146 -1.24 -5.48 -3.08
CA GLY A 146 -0.61 -5.91 -1.82
C GLY A 146 -0.54 -4.88 -0.68
N ILE A 147 -1.16 -3.71 -0.84
CA ILE A 147 -1.23 -2.63 0.15
C ILE A 147 -2.51 -2.71 1.00
N ALA A 148 -2.61 -1.84 2.02
CA ALA A 148 -3.74 -1.82 2.95
C ALA A 148 -5.12 -1.69 2.26
N LEU A 149 -5.19 -0.97 1.13
CA LEU A 149 -6.44 -0.78 0.37
C LEU A 149 -7.08 -2.10 -0.10
N THR A 150 -6.27 -3.03 -0.64
CA THR A 150 -6.77 -4.29 -1.22
C THR A 150 -6.86 -5.43 -0.22
N ARG A 151 -6.38 -5.20 1.00
CA ARG A 151 -6.34 -6.19 2.06
C ARG A 151 -7.66 -6.22 2.85
N ARG A 152 -8.18 -7.42 3.10
CA ARG A 152 -9.48 -7.64 3.77
C ARG A 152 -9.39 -7.60 5.30
N ASP A 153 -8.19 -7.71 5.84
CA ASP A 153 -7.90 -7.77 7.27
C ASP A 153 -7.81 -6.39 7.94
N TYR A 154 -7.70 -5.31 7.17
CA TYR A 154 -7.72 -3.95 7.70
C TYR A 154 -9.14 -3.41 7.84
N ALA A 155 -9.39 -2.72 8.96
CA ALA A 155 -10.61 -1.94 9.19
C ALA A 155 -10.77 -0.83 8.13
N PRO A 156 -12.02 -0.45 7.77
CA PRO A 156 -12.26 0.57 6.75
C PRO A 156 -11.61 1.93 7.05
N ILE A 157 -11.45 2.32 8.32
CA ILE A 157 -10.73 3.56 8.71
C ILE A 157 -9.33 3.63 8.10
N VAL A 158 -8.60 2.51 8.10
CA VAL A 158 -7.25 2.44 7.52
C VAL A 158 -7.33 2.68 6.02
N LYS A 159 -8.32 2.09 5.35
CA LYS A 159 -8.50 2.22 3.90
C LYS A 159 -8.93 3.62 3.49
N LYS A 160 -9.80 4.26 4.27
CA LYS A 160 -10.22 5.65 4.01
C LYS A 160 -9.04 6.60 4.15
N CYS A 161 -8.32 6.53 5.27
CA CYS A 161 -7.12 7.34 5.51
C CYS A 161 -6.07 7.13 4.40
N TYR A 162 -5.76 5.86 4.06
CA TYR A 162 -4.79 5.54 3.02
C TYR A 162 -5.23 6.05 1.63
N ARG A 163 -6.53 5.99 1.31
CA ARG A 163 -7.06 6.48 0.03
C ARG A 163 -6.95 8.01 -0.08
N GLU A 164 -7.35 8.73 0.96
CA GLU A 164 -7.27 10.20 0.99
C GLU A 164 -5.82 10.68 0.88
N ILE A 165 -4.89 10.01 1.57
CA ILE A 165 -3.45 10.29 1.48
C ILE A 165 -2.92 10.05 0.06
N ILE A 166 -3.26 8.91 -0.57
CA ILE A 166 -2.87 8.66 -1.98
C ILE A 166 -3.44 9.75 -2.89
N GLN A 167 -4.72 10.10 -2.75
CA GLN A 167 -5.34 11.12 -3.59
C GLN A 167 -4.66 12.47 -3.45
N ALA A 168 -4.28 12.86 -2.23
CA ALA A 168 -3.51 14.08 -1.98
C ALA A 168 -2.14 14.03 -2.69
N ILE A 169 -1.40 12.93 -2.57
CA ILE A 169 -0.06 12.77 -3.19
C ILE A 169 -0.12 12.67 -4.72
N MET A 170 -1.17 12.06 -5.25
CA MET A 170 -1.35 11.88 -6.71
C MET A 170 -1.81 13.17 -7.39
N THR A 171 -2.14 14.22 -6.64
CA THR A 171 -2.51 15.54 -7.17
C THR A 171 -1.24 16.33 -7.50
N ASP A 172 -1.17 16.89 -8.72
CA ASP A 172 -0.02 17.67 -9.21
C ASP A 172 -0.03 19.09 -8.62
N SER A 173 0.13 19.19 -7.30
CA SER A 173 0.19 20.46 -6.57
C SER A 173 1.42 20.54 -5.66
N SER A 174 1.97 21.74 -5.50
CA SER A 174 3.08 22.00 -4.59
C SER A 174 2.75 21.70 -3.12
N GLU A 175 1.46 21.61 -2.78
CA GLU A 175 0.97 21.37 -1.43
C GLU A 175 0.55 19.91 -1.18
N ALA A 176 0.73 19.02 -2.16
CA ALA A 176 0.33 17.61 -2.09
C ALA A 176 0.82 16.90 -0.81
N ILE A 177 2.09 17.11 -0.47
CA ILE A 177 2.72 16.54 0.73
C ILE A 177 2.09 17.10 2.01
N ARG A 178 1.95 18.43 2.11
CA ARG A 178 1.38 19.09 3.28
C ARG A 178 -0.06 18.64 3.53
N ASN A 179 -0.84 18.51 2.45
CA ASN A 179 -2.21 18.02 2.51
C ASN A 179 -2.26 16.57 3.00
N ALA A 180 -1.37 15.71 2.51
CA ALA A 180 -1.28 14.32 2.96
C ALA A 180 -0.93 14.20 4.45
N ILE A 181 0.02 15.02 4.94
CA ILE A 181 0.38 15.11 6.37
C ILE A 181 -0.84 15.54 7.20
N SER A 182 -1.52 16.60 6.79
CA SER A 182 -2.70 17.11 7.49
C SER A 182 -3.85 16.09 7.55
N VAL A 183 -4.06 15.32 6.47
CA VAL A 183 -5.03 14.21 6.47
C VAL A 183 -4.66 13.19 7.54
N TYR A 184 -3.40 12.76 7.62
CA TYR A 184 -2.98 11.80 8.64
C TYR A 184 -3.20 12.32 10.07
N GLU A 185 -2.81 13.56 10.34
CA GLU A 185 -3.03 14.21 11.65
C GLU A 185 -4.51 14.25 12.03
N SER A 186 -5.39 14.56 11.07
CA SER A 186 -6.84 14.54 11.27
C SER A 186 -7.33 13.16 11.71
N TYR A 187 -6.85 12.08 11.09
CA TYR A 187 -7.22 10.71 11.49
C TYR A 187 -6.67 10.34 12.88
N VAL A 188 -5.45 10.76 13.23
CA VAL A 188 -4.90 10.59 14.58
C VAL A 188 -5.78 11.30 15.61
N GLN A 189 -6.22 12.53 15.31
CA GLN A 189 -7.08 13.32 16.20
C GLN A 189 -8.50 12.75 16.32
N ARG A 190 -9.07 12.23 15.22
CA ARG A 190 -10.37 11.54 15.23
C ARG A 190 -10.34 10.30 16.11
N ILE A 191 -9.27 9.51 16.03
CA ILE A 191 -9.06 8.35 16.91
C ILE A 191 -8.90 8.81 18.36
N HIS A 192 -8.14 9.88 18.61
CA HIS A 192 -7.90 10.39 19.96
C HIS A 192 -9.20 10.86 20.65
N THR A 193 -10.08 11.52 19.91
CA THR A 193 -11.35 12.10 20.41
C THR A 193 -12.55 11.16 20.32
N TYR A 194 -12.35 9.89 19.95
CA TYR A 194 -13.42 8.91 19.67
C TYR A 194 -14.41 9.33 18.58
N ASN A 195 -14.01 10.25 17.70
CA ASN A 195 -14.83 10.76 16.61
C ASN A 195 -14.65 9.92 15.32
N VAL A 196 -15.06 8.65 15.39
CA VAL A 196 -15.01 7.71 14.28
C VAL A 196 -16.30 6.89 14.26
N ASP A 197 -16.91 6.76 13.07
CA ASP A 197 -18.08 5.92 12.88
C ASP A 197 -17.78 4.45 13.17
N LEU A 198 -18.70 3.76 13.85
CA LEU A 198 -18.49 2.35 14.19
C LEU A 198 -18.26 1.48 12.95
N SER A 199 -18.97 1.77 11.85
CA SER A 199 -18.83 1.04 10.59
C SER A 199 -17.41 1.09 10.02
N ASP A 200 -16.63 2.13 10.34
CA ASP A 200 -15.24 2.27 9.91
C ASP A 200 -14.25 1.45 10.75
N LEU A 201 -14.71 0.93 11.89
CA LEU A 201 -13.92 0.16 12.83
C LEU A 201 -14.12 -1.35 12.64
N VAL A 202 -15.19 -1.77 11.96
CA VAL A 202 -15.54 -3.19 11.81
C VAL A 202 -14.49 -3.96 11.01
N VAL A 203 -13.97 -5.02 11.62
CA VAL A 203 -13.12 -6.04 10.99
C VAL A 203 -13.91 -7.33 10.85
N SER A 204 -13.58 -8.14 9.85
CA SER A 204 -14.30 -9.39 9.57
C SER A 204 -13.35 -10.57 9.34
N ALA A 205 -13.58 -11.66 10.07
CA ALA A 205 -12.78 -12.88 9.99
C ALA A 205 -13.67 -14.12 9.90
N GLN A 206 -13.20 -15.15 9.19
CA GLN A 206 -13.93 -16.41 9.03
C GLN A 206 -13.51 -17.41 10.11
N ILE A 207 -14.50 -18.13 10.66
CA ILE A 207 -14.29 -19.25 11.58
C ILE A 207 -13.93 -20.49 10.77
N GLY A 208 -12.68 -20.90 10.86
CA GLY A 208 -12.17 -22.18 10.40
C GLY A 208 -12.51 -23.32 11.36
N LYS A 209 -12.18 -24.54 10.94
CA LYS A 209 -12.47 -25.75 11.70
C LYS A 209 -11.53 -25.93 12.89
N ASP A 210 -10.23 -25.84 12.63
CA ASP A 210 -9.19 -26.17 13.60
C ASP A 210 -8.18 -25.02 13.77
N TYR A 211 -7.73 -24.83 15.01
CA TYR A 211 -6.79 -23.79 15.39
C TYR A 211 -5.67 -24.35 16.28
N ALA A 212 -4.50 -23.72 16.23
CA ALA A 212 -3.40 -24.06 17.12
C ALA A 212 -3.70 -23.52 18.53
N CYS A 213 -3.90 -24.42 19.50
CA CYS A 213 -4.13 -24.03 20.89
C CYS A 213 -2.84 -23.51 21.55
N ASN A 214 -2.91 -22.38 22.23
CA ASN A 214 -1.78 -21.77 22.93
C ASN A 214 -1.26 -22.61 24.10
N LYS A 215 -2.15 -23.33 24.81
CA LYS A 215 -1.80 -24.18 25.96
C LYS A 215 -1.20 -25.52 25.54
N CYS A 216 -1.96 -26.36 24.82
CA CYS A 216 -1.51 -27.72 24.47
C CYS A 216 -0.73 -27.83 23.14
N LYS A 217 -0.62 -26.74 22.36
CA LYS A 217 0.07 -26.66 21.05
C LYS A 217 -0.47 -27.60 19.96
N ARG A 218 -1.61 -28.26 20.19
CA ARG A 218 -2.27 -29.13 19.21
C ARG A 218 -3.23 -28.32 18.32
N LYS A 219 -3.46 -28.79 17.10
CA LYS A 219 -4.58 -28.32 16.27
C LYS A 219 -5.86 -28.94 16.80
N THR A 220 -6.80 -28.10 17.21
CA THR A 220 -8.06 -28.53 17.82
C THR A 220 -9.20 -27.64 17.36
N GLU A 221 -10.42 -28.16 17.45
CA GLU A 221 -11.63 -27.36 17.30
C GLU A 221 -11.62 -26.19 18.31
N TRP A 222 -12.18 -25.07 17.89
CA TRP A 222 -12.26 -23.87 18.72
C TRP A 222 -13.23 -24.00 19.90
N ILE A 223 -14.19 -24.93 19.80
CA ILE A 223 -15.07 -25.37 20.89
C ILE A 223 -14.56 -26.73 21.41
N ILE A 224 -14.47 -26.87 22.72
CA ILE A 224 -14.03 -28.11 23.35
C ILE A 224 -15.17 -29.12 23.33
N ARG A 225 -14.94 -30.30 22.75
CA ARG A 225 -15.89 -31.42 22.74
C ARG A 225 -15.49 -32.48 23.77
N CYS A 226 -16.44 -32.91 24.60
CA CYS A 226 -16.21 -33.95 25.60
C CYS A 226 -15.84 -35.29 24.94
N SER A 227 -14.75 -35.90 25.38
CA SER A 227 -14.31 -37.21 24.90
C SER A 227 -15.32 -38.32 25.19
N LYS A 228 -15.98 -38.27 26.35
CA LYS A 228 -16.91 -39.28 26.88
C LYS A 228 -18.31 -39.17 26.28
N CYS A 229 -18.99 -38.03 26.44
CA CYS A 229 -20.39 -37.87 26.04
C CYS A 229 -20.60 -37.04 24.76
N LYS A 230 -19.51 -36.56 24.13
CA LYS A 230 -19.52 -35.75 22.91
C LYS A 230 -20.22 -34.39 23.00
N GLU A 231 -20.62 -33.98 24.21
CA GLU A 231 -21.18 -32.67 24.53
C GLU A 231 -20.15 -31.55 24.35
N TYR A 232 -20.58 -30.39 23.86
CA TYR A 232 -19.74 -29.22 23.71
C TYR A 232 -19.68 -28.39 25.00
N ASN A 233 -18.48 -27.92 25.34
CA ASN A 233 -18.25 -27.05 26.49
C ASN A 233 -18.32 -25.57 26.07
N TYR A 234 -19.53 -25.07 25.90
CA TYR A 234 -19.80 -23.68 25.53
C TYR A 234 -19.37 -22.68 26.64
N GLN A 235 -19.33 -23.12 27.90
CA GLN A 235 -18.98 -22.28 29.04
C GLN A 235 -17.49 -22.25 29.35
N LEU A 236 -16.67 -23.06 28.65
CA LEU A 236 -15.22 -23.20 28.90
C LEU A 236 -14.88 -23.60 30.35
N GLU A 237 -15.76 -24.36 31.01
CA GLU A 237 -15.55 -24.86 32.38
C GLU A 237 -14.59 -26.05 32.42
N LYS A 238 -13.89 -26.28 33.54
CA LYS A 238 -12.93 -27.39 33.69
C LYS A 238 -13.57 -28.78 33.57
N THR A 239 -14.87 -28.89 33.80
CA THR A 239 -15.63 -30.14 33.79
C THR A 239 -16.74 -30.12 32.75
N CYS A 240 -17.02 -31.26 32.13
CA CYS A 240 -18.13 -31.39 31.18
C CYS A 240 -19.48 -31.11 31.86
N PRO A 241 -20.34 -30.25 31.27
CA PRO A 241 -21.63 -29.88 31.86
C PRO A 241 -22.59 -31.06 32.01
N LYS A 242 -22.44 -32.11 31.18
CA LYS A 242 -23.31 -33.28 31.17
C LYS A 242 -22.82 -34.44 32.03
N CYS A 243 -21.56 -34.85 31.86
CA CYS A 243 -21.02 -36.05 32.51
C CYS A 243 -19.91 -35.78 33.53
N ARG A 244 -19.65 -34.50 33.85
CA ARG A 244 -18.65 -34.01 34.83
C ARG A 244 -17.21 -34.48 34.61
N THR A 245 -16.91 -35.04 33.43
CA THR A 245 -15.55 -35.46 33.07
C THR A 245 -14.66 -34.24 32.92
N GLU A 246 -13.48 -34.26 33.54
CA GLU A 246 -12.51 -33.18 33.45
C GLU A 246 -11.91 -33.07 32.04
N PHE A 247 -11.77 -31.84 31.56
CA PHE A 247 -11.08 -31.56 30.30
C PHE A 247 -9.59 -31.43 30.54
N SER A 248 -8.79 -32.08 29.70
CA SER A 248 -7.32 -32.00 29.76
C SER A 248 -6.78 -30.61 29.41
N CYS A 249 -7.53 -29.82 28.63
CA CYS A 249 -7.16 -28.46 28.24
C CYS A 249 -8.38 -27.60 27.93
N LEU A 250 -8.45 -26.43 28.57
CA LEU A 250 -9.37 -25.35 28.19
C LEU A 250 -8.75 -24.52 27.09
N HIS A 251 -8.80 -25.02 25.84
CA HIS A 251 -8.13 -24.43 24.68
C HIS A 251 -8.21 -22.90 24.69
N SER A 252 -7.08 -22.25 24.44
CA SER A 252 -7.01 -20.79 24.27
C SER A 252 -6.30 -20.45 22.98
N PHE A 253 -6.69 -19.35 22.37
CA PHE A 253 -6.25 -19.00 21.01
C PHE A 253 -5.73 -17.57 20.95
N SER A 254 -4.74 -17.33 20.11
CA SER A 254 -4.16 -15.99 19.89
C SER A 254 -4.99 -15.11 18.95
N LEU A 255 -6.04 -15.66 18.35
CA LEU A 255 -6.85 -14.97 17.34
C LEU A 255 -8.06 -14.28 17.99
N ALA A 256 -8.22 -12.99 17.70
CA ALA A 256 -9.25 -12.16 18.33
C ALA A 256 -10.68 -12.66 18.06
N HIS A 257 -10.98 -12.99 16.81
CA HIS A 257 -12.29 -13.50 16.39
C HIS A 257 -12.66 -14.84 17.04
N ILE A 258 -11.69 -15.64 17.48
CA ILE A 258 -11.95 -16.91 18.18
C ILE A 258 -12.27 -16.70 19.65
N ASN A 259 -11.56 -15.78 20.31
CA ASN A 259 -11.90 -15.40 21.68
C ASN A 259 -13.29 -14.74 21.72
N LEU A 260 -13.62 -13.91 20.72
CA LEU A 260 -14.98 -13.38 20.58
C LEU A 260 -16.01 -14.48 20.35
N ALA A 261 -15.78 -15.39 19.40
CA ALA A 261 -16.70 -16.50 19.12
C ALA A 261 -17.02 -17.32 20.39
N GLN A 262 -16.02 -17.59 21.23
CA GLN A 262 -16.22 -18.27 22.51
C GLN A 262 -17.09 -17.45 23.47
N ARG A 263 -16.89 -16.12 23.56
CA ARG A 263 -17.73 -15.24 24.40
C ARG A 263 -19.17 -15.13 23.88
N MET A 264 -19.37 -15.07 22.58
CA MET A 264 -20.70 -15.09 21.94
C MET A 264 -21.47 -16.36 22.34
N LEU A 265 -20.81 -17.53 22.27
CA LEU A 265 -21.42 -18.79 22.73
C LEU A 265 -21.78 -18.80 24.22
N GLN A 266 -20.92 -18.21 25.07
CA GLN A 266 -21.23 -18.07 26.50
C GLN A 266 -22.48 -17.22 26.74
N ARG A 267 -22.73 -16.21 25.88
CA ARG A 267 -23.94 -15.38 25.85
C ARG A 267 -25.15 -16.06 25.20
N LYS A 268 -24.99 -17.30 24.71
CA LYS A 268 -25.98 -18.10 23.97
C LYS A 268 -26.28 -17.59 22.56
N ASP A 269 -25.37 -16.82 21.97
CA ASP A 269 -25.42 -16.48 20.55
C ASP A 269 -25.02 -17.69 19.69
N SER A 270 -25.51 -17.73 18.44
CA SER A 270 -25.15 -18.79 17.50
C SER A 270 -23.90 -18.45 16.70
N VAL A 271 -22.89 -19.33 16.74
CA VAL A 271 -21.68 -19.21 15.92
C VAL A 271 -21.25 -20.59 15.41
N SER A 272 -21.02 -20.70 14.10
CA SER A 272 -20.69 -21.94 13.41
C SER A 272 -19.37 -21.85 12.65
N VAL A 273 -18.79 -23.02 12.35
CA VAL A 273 -17.65 -23.11 11.42
C VAL A 273 -18.11 -22.69 10.03
N GLY A 274 -17.31 -21.84 9.38
CA GLY A 274 -17.63 -21.22 8.10
C GLY A 274 -18.17 -19.80 8.23
N ASP A 275 -18.74 -19.45 9.40
CA ASP A 275 -19.31 -18.13 9.63
C ASP A 275 -18.24 -17.05 9.56
N ARG A 276 -18.67 -15.86 9.12
CA ARG A 276 -17.81 -14.68 9.02
C ARG A 276 -18.21 -13.68 10.09
N ILE A 277 -17.52 -13.72 11.22
CA ILE A 277 -17.81 -12.85 12.37
C ILE A 277 -17.25 -11.47 12.12
N GLN A 278 -18.06 -10.46 12.41
CA GLN A 278 -17.69 -9.05 12.45
C GLN A 278 -17.36 -8.64 13.88
N TYR A 279 -16.33 -7.81 14.06
CA TYR A 279 -15.93 -7.37 15.39
C TYR A 279 -15.19 -6.03 15.34
N ILE A 280 -15.19 -5.34 16.48
CA ILE A 280 -14.36 -4.18 16.74
C ILE A 280 -13.43 -4.46 17.92
N PHE A 281 -12.33 -3.73 18.04
CA PHE A 281 -11.55 -3.73 19.28
C PHE A 281 -12.11 -2.70 20.27
N VAL A 282 -12.45 -3.13 21.48
CA VAL A 282 -12.96 -2.26 22.56
C VAL A 282 -11.91 -2.03 23.64
N GLU A 283 -12.03 -0.94 24.39
CA GLU A 283 -11.20 -0.72 25.56
C GLU A 283 -11.46 -1.78 26.64
N SER A 284 -10.41 -2.12 27.37
CA SER A 284 -10.46 -3.07 28.48
C SER A 284 -10.39 -2.31 29.78
N GLU A 285 -11.21 -2.70 30.75
CA GLU A 285 -11.14 -2.22 32.14
C GLU A 285 -9.87 -2.74 32.84
N HIS A 286 -9.30 -3.84 32.36
CA HIS A 286 -8.08 -4.44 32.89
C HIS A 286 -6.85 -3.92 32.16
N ASN A 287 -5.89 -3.40 32.93
CA ASN A 287 -4.58 -3.03 32.44
C ASN A 287 -3.83 -4.25 31.88
N GLY A 288 -3.25 -4.11 30.70
CA GLY A 288 -2.42 -5.14 30.07
C GLY A 288 -3.18 -6.20 29.26
N ALA A 289 -4.47 -6.00 29.01
CA ALA A 289 -5.26 -6.89 28.15
C ALA A 289 -4.61 -7.04 26.76
N GLN A 290 -4.55 -8.29 26.28
CA GLN A 290 -3.92 -8.58 25.00
C GLN A 290 -4.89 -8.25 23.85
N LYS A 291 -4.36 -7.85 22.69
CA LYS A 291 -5.19 -7.46 21.53
C LYS A 291 -6.24 -8.51 21.12
N ASN A 292 -5.92 -9.79 21.26
CA ASN A 292 -6.84 -10.91 20.98
C ASN A 292 -8.02 -10.99 21.96
N GLU A 293 -7.92 -10.39 23.14
CA GLU A 293 -8.99 -10.36 24.14
C GLU A 293 -9.93 -9.17 23.94
N LEU A 294 -9.52 -8.17 23.15
CA LEU A 294 -10.24 -6.91 22.98
C LEU A 294 -11.34 -6.94 21.91
N ALA A 295 -11.49 -8.03 21.15
CA ALA A 295 -12.52 -8.10 20.11
C ALA A 295 -13.94 -8.22 20.69
N GLU A 296 -14.87 -7.37 20.27
CA GLU A 296 -16.27 -7.42 20.69
C GLU A 296 -17.18 -7.35 19.47
N ASP A 297 -18.35 -7.96 19.59
CA ASP A 297 -19.43 -7.82 18.60
C ASP A 297 -19.85 -6.33 18.50
N PRO A 298 -19.99 -5.75 17.29
CA PRO A 298 -20.31 -4.34 17.14
C PRO A 298 -21.66 -3.95 17.76
N GLY A 299 -22.68 -4.82 17.67
CA GLY A 299 -24.00 -4.58 18.27
C GLY A 299 -23.92 -4.60 19.78
N TYR A 300 -23.29 -5.64 20.34
CA TYR A 300 -23.07 -5.72 21.79
C TYR A 300 -22.27 -4.53 22.33
N ALA A 301 -21.25 -4.07 21.60
CA ALA A 301 -20.46 -2.90 21.99
C ALA A 301 -21.29 -1.61 22.00
N MET A 302 -22.22 -1.44 21.05
CA MET A 302 -23.17 -0.32 21.07
C MET A 302 -24.14 -0.40 22.25
N ASP A 303 -24.76 -1.56 22.46
CA ASP A 303 -25.75 -1.77 23.53
C ASP A 303 -25.14 -1.55 24.93
N THR A 304 -23.86 -1.91 25.08
CA THR A 304 -23.11 -1.72 26.33
C THR A 304 -22.28 -0.43 26.38
N GLN A 305 -22.43 0.46 25.38
CA GLN A 305 -21.75 1.74 25.28
C GLN A 305 -20.21 1.65 25.44
N LYS A 306 -19.60 0.59 24.92
CA LYS A 306 -18.15 0.39 24.99
C LYS A 306 -17.43 1.30 24.01
N HIS A 307 -16.43 2.02 24.49
CA HIS A 307 -15.51 2.75 23.64
C HIS A 307 -14.57 1.82 22.87
N PHE A 308 -14.24 2.22 21.64
CA PHE A 308 -13.28 1.48 20.83
C PHE A 308 -11.84 1.68 21.34
N ASN A 309 -10.99 0.66 21.18
CA ASN A 309 -9.62 0.72 21.65
C ASN A 309 -8.73 1.62 20.77
N ARG A 310 -8.44 2.83 21.25
CA ARG A 310 -7.65 3.82 20.51
C ARG A 310 -6.28 3.31 20.11
N LEU A 311 -5.57 2.60 20.99
CA LEU A 311 -4.26 2.02 20.70
C LEU A 311 -4.33 1.03 19.51
N CYS A 312 -5.28 0.11 19.52
CA CYS A 312 -5.43 -0.90 18.47
C CYS A 312 -5.70 -0.29 17.09
N TYR A 313 -6.50 0.78 17.02
CA TYR A 313 -6.79 1.44 15.74
C TYR A 313 -5.69 2.40 15.33
N LEU A 314 -5.07 3.12 16.26
CA LEU A 314 -3.92 3.98 15.97
C LEU A 314 -2.77 3.15 15.38
N GLU A 315 -2.43 2.00 15.97
CA GLU A 315 -1.40 1.11 15.39
C GLU A 315 -1.78 0.57 14.01
N GLN A 316 -3.07 0.25 13.80
CA GLN A 316 -3.56 -0.27 12.51
C GLN A 316 -3.48 0.77 11.39
N VAL A 317 -3.71 2.03 11.72
CA VAL A 317 -3.60 3.18 10.80
C VAL A 317 -2.12 3.55 10.61
N ALA A 318 -1.36 3.71 11.69
CA ALA A 318 0.01 4.19 11.67
C ALA A 318 0.96 3.27 10.90
N LYS A 319 0.99 1.97 11.18
CA LYS A 319 1.99 1.05 10.59
C LYS A 319 2.00 1.05 9.06
N PRO A 320 0.87 0.87 8.35
CA PRO A 320 0.86 0.92 6.89
C PRO A 320 1.09 2.32 6.32
N ILE A 321 0.61 3.37 7.00
CA ILE A 321 0.67 4.74 6.48
C ILE A 321 2.05 5.36 6.67
N LEU A 322 2.65 5.23 7.85
CA LEU A 322 4.02 5.69 8.10
C LEU A 322 5.02 4.92 7.22
N GLY A 323 4.79 3.63 6.98
CA GLY A 323 5.57 2.87 6.00
C GLY A 323 5.44 3.39 4.56
N PHE A 324 4.26 3.93 4.20
CA PHE A 324 4.07 4.58 2.90
C PHE A 324 4.73 5.96 2.86
N PHE A 325 4.59 6.77 3.91
CA PHE A 325 5.26 8.07 4.01
C PHE A 325 6.78 7.96 4.00
N LYS A 326 7.37 6.91 4.59
CA LYS A 326 8.82 6.67 4.52
C LYS A 326 9.34 6.65 3.08
N ILE A 327 8.57 6.04 2.17
CA ILE A 327 8.91 5.93 0.74
C ILE A 327 8.64 7.26 0.02
N VAL A 328 7.48 7.86 0.25
CA VAL A 328 7.06 9.08 -0.47
C VAL A 328 7.87 10.30 -0.03
N LEU A 329 8.21 10.38 1.26
CA LEU A 329 8.95 11.48 1.89
C LEU A 329 10.42 11.12 2.12
N ARG A 330 10.98 10.18 1.34
CA ARG A 330 12.37 9.72 1.48
C ARG A 330 13.41 10.85 1.43
N GLU A 331 13.05 12.00 0.84
CA GLU A 331 13.89 13.20 0.72
C GLU A 331 13.62 14.22 1.85
N SER A 332 12.64 13.97 2.73
CA SER A 332 12.25 14.83 3.86
C SER A 332 12.19 14.03 5.17
N GLU A 333 13.36 13.76 5.75
CA GLU A 333 13.47 13.03 7.03
C GLU A 333 12.74 13.76 8.16
N THR A 334 12.76 15.09 8.17
CA THR A 334 12.11 15.92 9.21
C THR A 334 10.60 15.70 9.28
N ASP A 335 9.93 15.54 8.14
CA ASP A 335 8.48 15.31 8.09
C ASP A 335 8.14 13.90 8.58
N ILE A 336 8.95 12.90 8.19
CA ILE A 336 8.76 11.52 8.65
C ILE A 336 8.96 11.44 10.17
N ASP A 337 10.02 12.04 10.70
CA ASP A 337 10.31 12.05 12.13
C ASP A 337 9.22 12.75 12.92
N PHE A 338 8.69 13.85 12.39
CA PHE A 338 7.54 14.54 12.97
C PHE A 338 6.31 13.62 13.05
N LEU A 339 5.95 12.96 11.94
CA LEU A 339 4.81 12.04 11.88
C LEU A 339 4.97 10.84 12.85
N ILE A 340 6.17 10.29 12.93
CA ILE A 340 6.49 9.19 13.86
C ILE A 340 6.39 9.69 15.30
N LYS A 341 6.90 10.89 15.60
CA LYS A 341 6.86 11.48 16.94
C LYS A 341 5.44 11.70 17.42
N ILE A 342 4.59 12.40 16.65
CA ILE A 342 3.19 12.66 17.05
C ILE A 342 2.42 11.35 17.28
N THR A 343 2.69 10.33 16.47
CA THR A 343 2.06 9.02 16.58
C THR A 343 2.53 8.30 17.84
N ASN A 344 3.84 8.30 18.08
CA ASN A 344 4.43 7.66 19.25
C ASN A 344 4.01 8.30 20.56
N ASP A 345 3.87 9.61 20.60
CA ASP A 345 3.40 10.32 21.80
C ASP A 345 1.98 9.85 22.16
N LYS A 346 1.07 9.71 21.17
CA LYS A 346 -0.27 9.13 21.37
C LYS A 346 -0.25 7.64 21.70
N ILE A 347 0.62 6.85 21.08
CA ILE A 347 0.74 5.41 21.40
C ILE A 347 1.17 5.21 22.85
N VAL A 348 2.15 5.99 23.33
CA VAL A 348 2.62 5.94 24.72
C VAL A 348 1.54 6.42 25.69
N GLU A 349 0.80 7.49 25.33
CA GLU A 349 -0.36 7.97 26.09
C GLU A 349 -1.39 6.85 26.33
N TYR A 350 -1.58 5.95 25.36
CA TYR A 350 -2.50 4.81 25.46
C TYR A 350 -1.85 3.53 26.02
N GLY A 351 -0.66 3.61 26.61
CA GLY A 351 0.05 2.46 27.22
C GLY A 351 0.71 1.51 26.22
N GLY A 352 0.84 1.92 24.96
CA GLY A 352 1.51 1.16 23.90
C GLY A 352 3.03 1.35 23.90
N LYS A 353 3.71 0.51 23.11
CA LYS A 353 5.16 0.63 22.86
C LYS A 353 5.40 1.52 21.66
N ARG A 354 6.40 2.41 21.74
CA ARG A 354 6.83 3.24 20.60
C ARG A 354 7.10 2.38 19.37
N LEU A 355 6.58 2.80 18.22
CA LEU A 355 6.91 2.28 16.91
C LEU A 355 8.39 2.58 16.61
N ARG A 356 9.09 1.55 16.16
CA ARG A 356 10.48 1.57 15.74
C ARG A 356 10.56 1.54 14.22
N PRO A 357 11.70 1.93 13.62
CA PRO A 357 11.88 1.84 12.18
C PRO A 357 11.52 0.48 11.58
N SER A 358 11.81 -0.62 12.29
CA SER A 358 11.50 -1.99 11.87
C SER A 358 10.01 -2.37 11.92
N ASP A 359 9.16 -1.55 12.54
CA ASP A 359 7.71 -1.76 12.55
C ASP A 359 7.06 -1.31 11.22
N PHE A 360 7.80 -0.53 10.43
CA PHE A 360 7.45 -0.18 9.07
C PHE A 360 8.11 -1.21 8.16
N LYS A 361 7.36 -1.82 7.25
CA LYS A 361 7.95 -2.82 6.34
C LYS A 361 8.97 -2.13 5.46
N ASP A 362 10.24 -2.43 5.72
CA ASP A 362 11.38 -1.82 5.05
C ASP A 362 11.36 -2.09 3.54
N GLU A 363 11.96 -1.12 2.84
CA GLU A 363 12.03 -0.94 1.39
C GLU A 363 12.80 -2.09 0.69
N ILE A 364 12.82 -2.04 -0.65
CA ILE A 364 13.54 -3.00 -1.52
C ILE A 364 15.04 -2.83 -1.41
#